data_AF-A0A2A2ZAQ6-F1
#
_entry.id   AF-A0A2A2ZAQ6-F1
#
_cell.length_a   1.000
_cell.length_b   1.000
_cell.length_c   1.000
_cell.angle_alpha   90.00
_cell.angle_beta   90.00
_cell.angle_gamma   90.00
#
_symmetry.space_group_name_H-M   'P 1'
#
loop_
_entity.id
_entity.type
_entity.pdbx_description
1 polymer ?
#
loop_
_entity_poly.entity_id
_entity_poly.type
_entity_poly.pdbx_seq_one_letter_code
_entity_poly.pdbx_strand_id
1 'polypeptide(L)'
;MKGSLGMGQYYAPMIIDKPVAPTVRWWFAAHIYGNGLKLMEHSYVGNGLVRAVETFLRLDGGMRVVWAGDYADKEADGENLWQKTLTPSHDDHDYTRCVAITSALEPLYPGYESTLNAVVSSAHVVDVPLASDDECRYVLNLDTREYVDTTRTPLADPGSDWPARIHPLPLLTCEGNNRGGGDYRSNAAVIGSWARARVCISGHVPAEFTELDFAAVLPAEGEILV
;
A
#
# COMPACT_ATOMS: atom_id res chain seq x y z
N MET A 1 8.58 20.45 24.82
CA MET A 1 8.96 20.82 23.44
C MET A 1 7.72 20.65 22.57
N LYS A 2 7.26 21.71 21.90
CA LYS A 2 6.18 21.58 20.89
C LYS A 2 6.81 20.91 19.68
N GLY A 3 6.52 19.62 19.46
CA GLY A 3 6.94 18.92 18.25
C GLY A 3 6.37 19.65 17.04
N SER A 4 7.21 19.99 16.07
CA SER A 4 6.72 20.43 14.77
C SER A 4 5.78 19.33 14.25
N LEU A 5 4.54 19.67 13.92
CA LEU A 5 3.73 18.84 13.04
C LEU A 5 4.53 18.70 11.75
N GLY A 6 5.23 17.57 11.58
CA GLY A 6 5.96 17.28 10.35
C GLY A 6 5.01 17.39 9.17
N MET A 7 5.51 17.84 8.02
CA MET A 7 4.75 17.80 6.77
C MET A 7 4.20 16.39 6.51
N GLY A 8 3.10 16.30 5.76
CA GLY A 8 2.49 15.02 5.40
C GLY A 8 3.48 14.17 4.60
N GLN A 9 3.58 12.90 4.95
CA GLN A 9 4.31 11.91 4.16
C GLN A 9 3.33 11.19 3.24
N TYR A 10 3.73 11.01 1.99
CA TYR A 10 2.91 10.44 0.93
C TYR A 10 3.45 9.08 0.50
N TYR A 11 2.53 8.18 0.16
CA TYR A 11 2.84 6.79 -0.16
C TYR A 11 2.14 6.33 -1.42
N ALA A 12 2.87 5.56 -2.23
CA ALA A 12 2.35 4.92 -3.44
C ALA A 12 2.62 3.41 -3.38
N PRO A 13 1.62 2.56 -3.65
CA PRO A 13 1.83 1.14 -3.87
C PRO A 13 2.57 0.94 -5.19
N MET A 14 3.60 0.08 -5.17
CA MET A 14 4.48 -0.16 -6.31
C MET A 14 4.75 -1.63 -6.49
N ILE A 15 4.89 -2.03 -7.75
CA ILE A 15 5.45 -3.31 -8.15
C ILE A 15 6.87 -3.10 -8.66
N ILE A 16 7.81 -3.85 -8.10
CA ILE A 16 9.24 -3.81 -8.48
C ILE A 16 9.70 -5.16 -9.04
N ASP A 17 10.76 -5.16 -9.84
CA ASP A 17 11.29 -6.39 -10.46
C ASP A 17 12.19 -7.22 -9.54
N LYS A 18 12.94 -6.58 -8.65
CA LYS A 18 13.93 -7.20 -7.76
C LYS A 18 14.12 -6.40 -6.47
N PRO A 19 14.66 -6.97 -5.38
CA PRO A 19 14.71 -6.26 -4.09
C PRO A 19 15.81 -5.21 -3.98
N VAL A 20 16.92 -5.36 -4.72
CA VAL A 20 18.09 -4.46 -4.64
C VAL A 20 18.28 -3.73 -5.97
N ALA A 21 18.41 -2.41 -5.92
CA ALA A 21 18.42 -1.53 -7.09
C ALA A 21 17.23 -1.80 -8.04
N PRO A 22 15.99 -1.82 -7.54
CA PRO A 22 14.79 -2.15 -8.32
C PRO A 22 14.56 -1.19 -9.48
N THR A 23 13.90 -1.71 -10.52
CA THR A 23 13.10 -0.90 -11.42
C THR A 23 11.64 -0.94 -10.98
N VAL A 24 10.99 0.22 -10.86
CA VAL A 24 9.53 0.32 -10.67
C VAL A 24 8.86 -0.09 -11.98
N ARG A 25 8.16 -1.23 -11.94
CA ARG A 25 7.40 -1.79 -13.07
C ARG A 25 6.04 -1.14 -13.18
N TRP A 26 5.36 -1.02 -12.04
CA TRP A 26 4.01 -0.48 -11.94
C TRP A 26 3.85 0.31 -10.65
N TRP A 27 2.93 1.27 -10.64
CA TRP A 27 2.48 1.94 -9.43
C TRP A 27 0.98 2.25 -9.50
N PHE A 28 0.38 2.61 -8.36
CA PHE A 28 -1.05 2.90 -8.26
C PHE A 28 -1.27 4.33 -7.74
N ALA A 29 -2.02 5.14 -8.49
CA ALA A 29 -2.34 6.50 -8.09
C ALA A 29 -3.57 6.53 -7.15
N ALA A 30 -3.40 6.87 -5.87
CA ALA A 30 -4.49 6.82 -4.89
C ALA A 30 -5.73 7.66 -5.28
N HIS A 31 -5.51 8.82 -5.90
CA HIS A 31 -6.57 9.78 -6.23
C HIS A 31 -7.62 9.26 -7.22
N ILE A 32 -7.25 8.32 -8.10
CA ILE A 32 -8.22 7.70 -9.03
C ILE A 32 -9.08 6.62 -8.37
N TYR A 33 -8.79 6.28 -7.12
CA TYR A 33 -9.53 5.33 -6.29
C TYR A 33 -10.14 6.00 -5.05
N GLY A 34 -10.17 7.33 -4.98
CA GLY A 34 -10.97 8.02 -3.98
C GLY A 34 -10.20 8.30 -2.71
N ASN A 35 -8.88 8.16 -2.77
CA ASN A 35 -8.03 8.07 -1.60
C ASN A 35 -6.98 9.18 -1.57
N GLY A 36 -6.69 9.63 -0.36
CA GLY A 36 -5.51 10.44 -0.08
C GLY A 36 -4.23 9.61 -0.09
N LEU A 37 -3.09 10.31 -0.08
CA LEU A 37 -1.77 9.71 -0.26
C LEU A 37 -1.09 9.29 1.05
N LYS A 38 -1.62 9.68 2.22
CA LYS A 38 -0.98 9.29 3.49
C LYS A 38 -1.26 7.82 3.79
N LEU A 39 -0.29 7.14 4.41
CA LEU A 39 -0.37 5.70 4.67
C LEU A 39 -1.70 5.29 5.32
N MET A 40 -2.10 5.98 6.39
CA MET A 40 -3.31 5.64 7.13
C MET A 40 -4.61 6.12 6.48
N GLU A 41 -4.57 6.92 5.41
CA GLU A 41 -5.79 7.34 4.67
C GLU A 41 -6.39 6.20 3.86
N HIS A 42 -5.63 5.14 3.57
CA HIS A 42 -6.09 3.98 2.80
C HIS A 42 -5.75 2.62 3.43
N SER A 43 -5.16 2.57 4.63
CA SER A 43 -4.75 1.33 5.29
C SER A 43 -5.88 0.61 6.06
N TYR A 44 -7.01 0.37 5.40
CA TYR A 44 -8.14 -0.35 6.00
C TYR A 44 -8.75 -1.41 5.09
N VAL A 45 -9.29 -2.47 5.69
CA VAL A 45 -9.96 -3.57 4.97
C VAL A 45 -11.22 -3.04 4.28
N GLY A 46 -11.35 -3.34 2.99
CA GLY A 46 -12.41 -2.84 2.12
C GLY A 46 -12.06 -1.54 1.39
N ASN A 47 -10.84 -0.99 1.55
CA ASN A 47 -10.39 0.17 0.80
C ASN A 47 -10.24 -0.12 -0.70
N GLY A 48 -10.77 0.76 -1.57
CA GLY A 48 -10.75 0.58 -3.03
C GLY A 48 -9.37 0.58 -3.67
N LEU A 49 -8.45 1.45 -3.24
CA LEU A 49 -7.06 1.45 -3.69
C LEU A 49 -6.37 0.13 -3.31
N VAL A 50 -6.49 -0.28 -2.04
CA VAL A 50 -5.88 -1.53 -1.57
C VAL A 50 -6.46 -2.72 -2.33
N ARG A 51 -7.78 -2.78 -2.53
CA ARG A 51 -8.41 -3.86 -3.28
C ARG A 51 -8.00 -3.90 -4.76
N ALA A 52 -7.72 -2.75 -5.37
CA ALA A 52 -7.16 -2.69 -6.71
C ALA A 52 -5.74 -3.31 -6.77
N VAL A 53 -4.88 -2.99 -5.80
CA VAL A 53 -3.55 -3.60 -5.66
C VAL A 53 -3.67 -5.12 -5.43
N GLU A 54 -4.55 -5.54 -4.53
CA GLU A 54 -4.78 -6.95 -4.25
C GLU A 54 -5.25 -7.73 -5.48
N THR A 55 -6.22 -7.17 -6.20
CA THR A 55 -6.74 -7.74 -7.45
C THR A 55 -5.59 -7.92 -8.46
N PHE A 56 -4.73 -6.91 -8.60
CA PHE A 56 -3.58 -7.01 -9.51
C PHE A 56 -2.56 -8.07 -9.08
N LEU A 57 -2.23 -8.17 -7.78
CA LEU A 57 -1.34 -9.20 -7.25
C LEU A 57 -1.88 -10.63 -7.48
N ARG A 58 -3.21 -10.81 -7.43
CA ARG A 58 -3.86 -12.10 -7.71
C ARG A 58 -3.68 -12.57 -9.16
N LEU A 59 -3.65 -11.65 -10.12
CA LEU A 59 -3.60 -11.99 -11.55
C LEU A 59 -2.29 -12.67 -11.96
N ASP A 60 -1.19 -12.42 -11.26
CA ASP A 60 0.14 -12.97 -11.57
C ASP A 60 0.56 -14.11 -10.63
N GLY A 61 -0.11 -14.26 -9.49
CA GLY A 61 0.23 -15.28 -8.48
C GLY A 61 1.28 -14.84 -7.45
N GLY A 62 1.74 -13.59 -7.54
CA GLY A 62 2.52 -12.92 -6.50
C GLY A 62 3.68 -12.10 -7.05
N MET A 63 3.73 -10.82 -6.70
CA MET A 63 4.73 -9.87 -7.19
C MET A 63 5.50 -9.23 -6.03
N ARG A 64 6.63 -8.59 -6.32
CA ARG A 64 7.32 -7.77 -5.31
C ARG A 64 6.64 -6.44 -5.15
N VAL A 65 6.18 -6.17 -3.94
CA VAL A 65 5.41 -4.98 -3.63
C VAL A 65 6.12 -4.11 -2.60
N VAL A 66 5.99 -2.80 -2.77
CA VAL A 66 6.41 -1.80 -1.78
C VAL A 66 5.35 -0.72 -1.70
N TRP A 67 5.03 -0.30 -0.49
CA TRP A 67 4.28 0.94 -0.22
C TRP A 67 5.30 2.07 0.01
N ALA A 68 5.78 2.68 -1.07
CA ALA A 68 6.94 3.57 -0.95
C ALA A 68 6.55 4.96 -0.48
N GLY A 69 7.14 5.40 0.63
CA GLY A 69 6.98 6.75 1.16
C GLY A 69 7.91 7.75 0.48
N ASP A 70 7.47 9.00 0.32
CA ASP A 70 8.28 10.10 -0.22
C ASP A 70 9.45 10.51 0.69
N TYR A 71 9.38 10.16 1.98
CA TYR A 71 10.48 10.33 2.95
C TYR A 71 11.32 9.06 3.16
N ALA A 72 11.08 7.99 2.39
CA ALA A 72 11.88 6.77 2.45
C ALA A 72 13.35 7.03 2.06
N ASP A 73 14.23 6.12 2.50
CA ASP A 73 15.66 6.20 2.18
C ASP A 73 15.88 6.12 0.67
N LYS A 74 16.90 6.84 0.22
CA LYS A 74 17.25 6.90 -1.20
C LYS A 74 17.96 5.61 -1.63
N GLU A 75 17.69 5.20 -2.86
CA GLU A 75 18.48 4.19 -3.55
C GLU A 75 19.89 4.72 -3.85
N ALA A 76 20.77 3.83 -4.32
CA ALA A 76 22.15 4.18 -4.67
C ALA A 76 22.28 5.26 -5.75
N ASP A 77 21.25 5.47 -6.56
CA ASP A 77 21.19 6.52 -7.59
C ASP A 77 20.68 7.88 -7.05
N GLY A 78 20.36 7.98 -5.76
CA GLY A 78 20.01 9.24 -5.10
C GLY A 78 18.52 9.58 -5.10
N GLU A 79 17.66 8.71 -5.61
CA GLU A 79 16.20 8.80 -5.57
C GLU A 79 15.61 7.65 -4.75
N ASN A 80 14.56 7.89 -3.98
CA ASN A 80 13.76 6.79 -3.40
C ASN A 80 12.71 6.28 -4.39
N LEU A 81 12.02 5.19 -4.06
CA LEU A 81 11.05 4.58 -4.98
C LEU A 81 9.85 5.48 -5.28
N TRP A 82 9.41 6.30 -4.33
CA TRP A 82 8.38 7.33 -4.56
C TRP A 82 8.79 8.29 -5.68
N GLN A 83 10.01 8.84 -5.61
CA GLN A 83 10.53 9.76 -6.62
C GLN A 83 10.63 9.11 -8.01
N LYS A 84 10.83 7.79 -8.08
CA LYS A 84 10.84 7.03 -9.35
C LYS A 84 9.47 6.90 -10.02
N THR A 85 8.40 7.37 -9.39
CA THR A 85 7.09 7.55 -10.05
C THR A 85 6.95 8.88 -10.77
N LEU A 86 7.92 9.79 -10.63
CA LEU A 86 7.86 11.10 -11.24
C LEU A 86 8.39 11.09 -12.68
N THR A 87 7.99 12.08 -13.45
CA THR A 87 8.60 12.39 -14.75
C THR A 87 10.10 12.71 -14.57
N PRO A 88 10.94 12.63 -15.62
CA PRO A 88 12.35 13.01 -15.52
C PRO A 88 12.58 14.44 -14.98
N SER A 89 11.67 15.36 -15.28
CA SER A 89 11.67 16.75 -14.77
C SER A 89 11.19 16.88 -13.32
N HIS A 90 10.63 15.83 -12.73
CA HIS A 90 10.06 15.81 -11.38
C HIS A 90 8.93 16.84 -11.16
N ASP A 91 8.24 17.22 -12.24
CA ASP A 91 7.13 18.18 -12.23
C ASP A 91 5.75 17.54 -12.11
N ASP A 92 5.63 16.25 -12.47
CA ASP A 92 4.40 15.45 -12.35
C ASP A 92 4.75 13.96 -12.16
N HIS A 93 3.74 13.13 -11.94
CA HIS A 93 3.87 11.68 -11.95
C HIS A 93 3.88 11.10 -13.38
N ASP A 94 4.75 10.12 -13.62
CA ASP A 94 4.76 9.30 -14.83
C ASP A 94 3.64 8.25 -14.79
N TYR A 95 2.48 8.64 -15.31
CA TYR A 95 1.31 7.77 -15.40
C TYR A 95 1.46 6.61 -16.41
N THR A 96 2.52 6.57 -17.24
CA THR A 96 2.71 5.47 -18.21
C THR A 96 2.98 4.13 -17.55
N ARG A 97 3.37 4.15 -16.27
CA ARG A 97 3.54 2.97 -15.40
C ARG A 97 2.45 2.85 -14.35
N CYS A 98 1.42 3.69 -14.41
CA CYS A 98 0.30 3.56 -13.49
C CYS A 98 -0.57 2.37 -13.90
N VAL A 99 -1.12 1.65 -12.93
CA VAL A 99 -2.17 0.64 -13.15
C VAL A 99 -3.52 1.23 -12.73
N ALA A 100 -4.51 1.09 -13.60
CA ALA A 100 -5.88 1.51 -13.37
C ALA A 100 -6.82 0.29 -13.46
N ILE A 101 -7.31 -0.19 -12.31
CA ILE A 101 -8.38 -1.20 -12.28
C ILE A 101 -9.72 -0.48 -12.41
N THR A 102 -10.37 -0.61 -13.58
CA THR A 102 -11.55 0.19 -13.96
C THR A 102 -12.71 0.08 -12.96
N SER A 103 -12.94 -1.11 -12.42
CA SER A 103 -14.05 -1.38 -11.49
C SER A 103 -13.89 -0.73 -10.12
N ALA A 104 -12.70 -0.19 -9.81
CA ALA A 104 -12.40 0.45 -8.54
C ALA A 104 -12.31 1.98 -8.64
N LEU A 105 -12.49 2.54 -9.84
CA LEU A 105 -12.30 3.96 -10.08
C LEU A 105 -13.41 4.76 -9.40
N GLU A 106 -13.01 5.61 -8.48
CA GLU A 106 -13.86 6.51 -7.72
C GLU A 106 -13.01 7.77 -7.48
N PRO A 107 -13.13 8.87 -8.23
CA PRO A 107 -12.23 10.01 -8.03
C PRO A 107 -12.38 10.62 -6.62
N LEU A 108 -11.29 11.10 -6.03
CA LEU A 108 -11.26 11.65 -4.65
C LEU A 108 -12.37 12.66 -4.35
N TYR A 109 -12.67 13.55 -5.29
CA TYR A 109 -13.81 14.46 -5.21
C TYR A 109 -14.47 14.61 -6.58
N PRO A 110 -15.79 14.92 -6.63
CA PRO A 110 -16.42 15.36 -7.87
C PRO A 110 -15.65 16.52 -8.50
N GLY A 111 -15.43 16.51 -9.82
CA GLY A 111 -14.61 17.51 -10.50
C GLY A 111 -13.16 17.07 -10.78
N TYR A 112 -12.73 15.91 -10.28
CA TYR A 112 -11.40 15.32 -10.58
C TYR A 112 -11.40 14.40 -11.81
N GLU A 113 -12.44 14.48 -12.66
CA GLU A 113 -12.54 13.67 -13.88
C GLU A 113 -11.39 13.98 -14.85
N SER A 114 -10.85 15.20 -14.85
CA SER A 114 -9.67 15.55 -15.64
C SER A 114 -8.43 14.76 -15.21
N THR A 115 -8.23 14.59 -13.90
CA THR A 115 -7.13 13.78 -13.35
C THR A 115 -7.34 12.31 -13.69
N LEU A 116 -8.55 11.80 -13.47
CA LEU A 116 -8.91 10.43 -13.83
C LEU A 116 -8.67 10.16 -15.32
N ASN A 117 -9.13 11.04 -16.20
CA ASN A 117 -8.95 10.92 -17.64
C ASN A 117 -7.47 11.00 -18.04
N ALA A 118 -6.70 11.90 -17.45
CA ALA A 118 -5.26 12.00 -17.70
C ALA A 118 -4.53 10.70 -17.34
N VAL A 119 -4.81 10.17 -16.15
CA VAL A 119 -4.22 8.90 -15.68
C VAL A 119 -4.63 7.75 -16.59
N VAL A 120 -5.94 7.53 -16.80
CA VAL A 120 -6.47 6.41 -17.59
C VAL A 120 -6.00 6.46 -19.04
N SER A 121 -5.79 7.64 -19.61
CA SER A 121 -5.29 7.78 -20.99
C SER A 121 -3.83 7.31 -21.18
N SER A 122 -3.05 7.26 -20.09
CA SER A 122 -1.63 6.88 -20.12
C SER A 122 -1.35 5.56 -19.40
N ALA A 123 -2.20 5.17 -18.46
CA ALA A 123 -2.03 4.02 -17.58
C ALA A 123 -2.20 2.68 -18.32
N HIS A 124 -1.66 1.63 -17.69
CA HIS A 124 -2.06 0.26 -17.98
C HIS A 124 -3.46 0.02 -17.39
N VAL A 125 -4.47 0.08 -18.24
CA VAL A 125 -5.86 -0.16 -17.87
C VAL A 125 -6.14 -1.66 -17.81
N VAL A 126 -6.65 -2.13 -16.68
CA VAL A 126 -7.04 -3.51 -16.45
C VAL A 126 -8.53 -3.55 -16.18
N ASP A 127 -9.28 -4.13 -17.11
CA ASP A 127 -10.75 -4.21 -17.05
C ASP A 127 -11.20 -5.56 -16.51
N VAL A 128 -11.17 -5.68 -15.18
CA VAL A 128 -11.58 -6.87 -14.43
C VAL A 128 -12.41 -6.43 -13.23
N PRO A 129 -13.35 -7.26 -12.74
CA PRO A 129 -14.00 -6.98 -11.47
C PRO A 129 -12.98 -6.99 -10.34
N LEU A 130 -13.23 -6.18 -9.30
CA LEU A 130 -12.49 -6.28 -8.04
C LEU A 130 -12.67 -7.68 -7.45
N ALA A 131 -11.58 -8.23 -6.92
CA ALA A 131 -11.64 -9.45 -6.14
C ALA A 131 -12.58 -9.28 -4.92
N SER A 132 -13.28 -10.35 -4.55
CA SER A 132 -14.16 -10.35 -3.37
C SER A 132 -13.37 -10.44 -2.06
N ASP A 133 -14.04 -10.18 -0.93
CA ASP A 133 -13.42 -10.28 0.40
C ASP A 133 -12.92 -11.70 0.70
N ASP A 134 -13.70 -12.71 0.31
CA ASP A 134 -13.31 -14.11 0.45
C ASP A 134 -12.07 -14.44 -0.39
N GLU A 135 -11.91 -13.83 -1.56
CA GLU A 135 -10.75 -13.99 -2.41
C GLU A 135 -9.51 -13.26 -1.90
N CYS A 136 -9.69 -12.18 -1.13
CA CYS A 136 -8.62 -11.34 -0.59
C CYS A 136 -8.38 -11.52 0.92
N ARG A 137 -8.89 -12.60 1.51
CA ARG A 137 -8.80 -12.80 2.96
C ARG A 137 -7.37 -12.89 3.49
N TYR A 138 -6.45 -13.50 2.74
CA TYR A 138 -5.09 -13.75 3.20
C TYR A 138 -4.07 -12.96 2.38
N VAL A 139 -3.18 -12.26 3.09
CA VAL A 139 -1.96 -11.66 2.52
C VAL A 139 -0.80 -12.61 2.82
N LEU A 140 -0.11 -13.08 1.78
CA LEU A 140 0.90 -14.12 1.88
C LEU A 140 2.26 -13.58 1.47
N ASN A 141 3.26 -13.71 2.35
CA ASN A 141 4.65 -13.49 2.00
C ASN A 141 5.25 -14.79 1.44
N LEU A 142 5.50 -14.82 0.14
CA LEU A 142 6.05 -15.99 -0.56
C LEU A 142 7.53 -16.23 -0.26
N ASP A 143 8.24 -15.23 0.26
CA ASP A 143 9.66 -15.35 0.62
C ASP A 143 9.85 -16.01 1.99
N THR A 144 9.03 -15.62 2.98
CA THR A 144 9.10 -16.15 4.35
C THR A 144 8.12 -17.29 4.61
N ARG A 145 7.15 -17.50 3.71
CA ARG A 145 6.02 -18.42 3.89
C ARG A 145 5.17 -18.08 5.11
N GLU A 146 5.01 -16.80 5.38
CA GLU A 146 4.12 -16.28 6.40
C GLU A 146 2.83 -15.77 5.75
N TYR A 147 1.72 -15.79 6.48
CA TYR A 147 0.47 -15.19 6.05
C TYR A 147 -0.18 -14.37 7.16
N VAL A 148 -1.00 -13.38 6.78
CA VAL A 148 -1.88 -12.65 7.68
C VAL A 148 -3.33 -12.83 7.23
N ASP A 149 -4.21 -13.16 8.18
CA ASP A 149 -5.66 -13.18 7.99
C ASP A 149 -6.26 -11.79 8.22
N THR A 150 -6.77 -11.15 7.17
CA THR A 150 -7.32 -9.78 7.24
C THR A 150 -8.56 -9.68 8.12
N THR A 151 -9.25 -10.80 8.40
CA THR A 151 -10.41 -10.82 9.31
C THR A 151 -10.02 -10.77 10.78
N ARG A 152 -8.74 -11.01 11.09
CA ARG A 152 -8.18 -11.05 12.46
C ARG A 152 -7.32 -9.83 12.80
N THR A 153 -7.17 -8.86 11.89
CA THR A 153 -6.36 -7.66 12.13
C THR A 153 -7.07 -6.68 13.07
N PRO A 154 -6.33 -5.81 13.80
CA PRO A 154 -6.92 -4.91 14.77
C PRO A 154 -7.84 -3.87 14.12
N LEU A 155 -8.76 -3.32 14.91
CA LEU A 155 -9.53 -2.15 14.49
C LEU A 155 -8.60 -0.94 14.37
N ALA A 156 -8.82 -0.11 13.36
CA ALA A 156 -8.08 1.14 13.17
C ALA A 156 -8.36 2.14 14.29
N ASP A 157 -9.63 2.25 14.71
CA ASP A 157 -10.05 3.09 15.83
C ASP A 157 -11.01 2.30 16.75
N PRO A 158 -10.48 1.63 17.80
CA PRO A 158 -11.28 0.90 18.77
C PRO A 158 -12.22 1.86 19.54
N GLY A 159 -13.51 1.84 19.20
CA GLY A 159 -14.53 2.69 19.82
C GLY A 159 -15.21 3.65 18.84
N SER A 160 -14.75 3.70 17.59
CA SER A 160 -15.45 4.37 16.50
C SER A 160 -16.71 3.61 16.08
N ASP A 161 -17.73 4.35 15.65
CA ASP A 161 -18.95 3.81 15.01
C ASP A 161 -18.67 3.22 13.62
N TRP A 162 -17.46 3.45 13.08
CA TRP A 162 -16.96 2.82 11.86
C TRP A 162 -15.85 1.81 12.22
N PRO A 163 -16.21 0.53 12.45
CA PRO A 163 -15.27 -0.49 12.92
C PRO A 163 -14.40 -1.03 11.78
N ALA A 164 -13.67 -0.15 11.10
CA ALA A 164 -12.72 -0.51 10.06
C ALA A 164 -11.52 -1.25 10.68
N ARG A 165 -11.13 -2.37 10.07
CA ARG A 165 -9.90 -3.09 10.45
C ARG A 165 -8.71 -2.53 9.68
N ILE A 166 -7.55 -2.50 10.31
CA ILE A 166 -6.29 -2.13 9.64
C ILE A 166 -5.98 -3.18 8.57
N HIS A 167 -5.72 -2.73 7.35
CA HIS A 167 -5.24 -3.62 6.31
C HIS A 167 -3.75 -3.88 6.51
N PRO A 168 -3.29 -5.14 6.53
CA PRO A 168 -1.89 -5.44 6.83
C PRO A 168 -0.97 -5.11 5.65
N LEU A 169 -1.44 -5.26 4.40
CA LEU A 169 -0.60 -5.07 3.20
C LEU A 169 0.17 -3.73 3.17
N PRO A 170 -0.47 -2.55 3.32
CA PRO A 170 0.28 -1.29 3.31
C PRO A 170 1.32 -1.20 4.43
N LEU A 171 0.95 -1.54 5.68
CA LEU A 171 1.86 -1.43 6.82
C LEU A 171 3.02 -2.42 6.75
N LEU A 172 2.77 -3.66 6.30
CA LEU A 172 3.80 -4.68 6.17
C LEU A 172 4.80 -4.35 5.07
N THR A 173 4.36 -3.64 4.02
CA THR A 173 5.16 -3.42 2.81
C THR A 173 5.67 -1.99 2.67
N CYS A 174 5.43 -1.11 3.66
CA CYS A 174 5.82 0.28 3.55
C CYS A 174 7.31 0.54 3.76
N GLU A 175 7.80 1.59 3.11
CA GLU A 175 9.11 2.17 3.37
C GLU A 175 8.96 3.63 3.81
N GLY A 176 9.63 4.00 4.89
CA GLY A 176 9.65 5.38 5.39
C GLY A 176 8.70 5.69 6.55
N ASN A 177 8.00 4.72 7.14
CA ASN A 177 7.10 4.98 8.28
C ASN A 177 7.79 5.75 9.44
N ASN A 178 7.01 6.53 10.19
CA ASN A 178 7.43 7.43 11.28
C ASN A 178 8.26 8.66 10.88
N ARG A 179 8.25 9.10 9.63
CA ARG A 179 9.02 10.27 9.18
C ARG A 179 8.14 11.48 8.88
N GLY A 180 6.81 11.34 8.80
CA GLY A 180 5.91 12.47 8.53
C GLY A 180 4.51 12.34 9.11
N GLY A 181 3.62 13.23 8.68
CA GLY A 181 2.20 13.22 9.04
C GLY A 181 1.43 12.18 8.24
N GLY A 182 0.56 11.40 8.91
CA GLY A 182 -0.27 10.37 8.27
C GLY A 182 0.29 8.95 8.29
N ASP A 183 1.48 8.79 8.88
CA ASP A 183 2.10 7.50 9.19
C ASP A 183 1.37 6.78 10.32
N TYR A 184 1.56 5.46 10.39
CA TYR A 184 1.18 4.69 11.57
C TYR A 184 2.16 4.95 12.71
N ARG A 185 1.67 5.48 13.84
CA ARG A 185 2.51 5.94 14.96
C ARG A 185 2.96 4.79 15.86
N SER A 186 3.94 4.03 15.38
CA SER A 186 4.54 2.91 16.12
C SER A 186 5.89 2.49 15.53
N ASN A 187 6.86 2.12 16.38
CA ASN A 187 8.16 1.55 15.95
C ASN A 187 8.16 0.01 15.92
N ALA A 188 6.99 -0.62 15.80
CA ALA A 188 6.91 -2.08 15.75
C ALA A 188 7.71 -2.65 14.57
N ALA A 189 8.55 -3.65 14.85
CA ALA A 189 9.44 -4.25 13.86
C ALA A 189 8.71 -4.91 12.68
N VAL A 190 7.41 -5.20 12.83
CA VAL A 190 6.57 -5.76 11.77
C VAL A 190 6.27 -4.75 10.66
N ILE A 191 6.30 -3.44 10.95
CA ILE A 191 6.02 -2.39 9.97
C ILE A 191 7.17 -2.31 8.98
N GLY A 192 6.86 -2.44 7.69
CA GLY A 192 7.84 -2.53 6.61
C GLY A 192 8.62 -3.84 6.55
N SER A 193 8.33 -4.81 7.42
CA SER A 193 9.09 -6.09 7.48
C SER A 193 8.96 -6.94 6.21
N TRP A 194 7.91 -6.72 5.41
CA TRP A 194 7.65 -7.38 4.13
C TRP A 194 7.89 -6.45 2.93
N ALA A 195 8.46 -5.26 3.13
CA ALA A 195 8.82 -4.39 2.02
C ALA A 195 9.72 -5.14 1.03
N ARG A 196 9.40 -5.04 -0.27
CA ARG A 196 10.10 -5.69 -1.39
C ARG A 196 9.99 -7.22 -1.43
N ALA A 197 9.25 -7.84 -0.53
CA ALA A 197 8.98 -9.26 -0.55
C ALA A 197 8.03 -9.62 -1.71
N ARG A 198 8.10 -10.86 -2.19
CA ARG A 198 7.07 -11.42 -3.07
C ARG A 198 5.80 -11.64 -2.26
N VAL A 199 4.76 -10.88 -2.56
CA VAL A 199 3.46 -10.96 -1.89
C VAL A 199 2.39 -11.48 -2.84
N CYS A 200 1.59 -12.41 -2.36
CA CYS A 200 0.41 -12.93 -3.03
C CYS A 200 -0.83 -12.70 -2.16
N ILE A 201 -2.00 -12.66 -2.79
CA ILE A 201 -3.29 -12.49 -2.11
C ILE A 201 -4.15 -13.72 -2.44
N SER A 202 -4.74 -14.35 -1.42
CA SER A 202 -5.50 -15.60 -1.59
C SER A 202 -6.70 -15.68 -0.68
N GLY A 203 -7.72 -16.45 -1.11
CA GLY A 203 -8.84 -16.85 -0.26
C GLY A 203 -8.59 -18.12 0.55
N HIS A 204 -7.44 -18.76 0.35
CA HIS A 204 -7.03 -19.95 1.08
C HIS A 204 -5.53 -19.90 1.40
N VAL A 205 -5.15 -20.54 2.51
CA VAL A 205 -3.76 -20.64 2.95
C VAL A 205 -3.17 -21.97 2.47
N PRO A 206 -2.05 -21.97 1.72
CA PRO A 206 -1.35 -23.20 1.38
C PRO A 206 -0.74 -23.88 2.62
N ALA A 207 -0.66 -25.21 2.62
CA ALA A 207 -0.28 -26.00 3.81
C ALA A 207 1.10 -25.67 4.42
N GLU A 208 2.01 -25.06 3.67
CA GLU A 208 3.38 -24.73 4.12
C GLU A 208 3.51 -23.33 4.72
N PHE A 209 2.41 -22.59 4.89
CA PHE A 209 2.42 -21.23 5.40
C PHE A 209 2.12 -21.19 6.91
N THR A 210 2.82 -20.31 7.62
CA THR A 210 2.61 -20.07 9.06
C THR A 210 1.93 -18.72 9.29
N GLU A 211 1.01 -18.66 10.24
CA GLU A 211 0.32 -17.40 10.55
C GLU A 211 1.27 -16.43 11.25
N LEU A 212 1.34 -15.20 10.74
CA LEU A 212 1.81 -14.04 11.48
C LEU A 212 0.60 -13.41 12.16
N ASP A 213 0.52 -13.53 13.49
CA ASP A 213 -0.54 -12.88 14.28
C ASP A 213 -0.32 -11.36 14.30
N PHE A 214 -0.76 -10.70 13.23
CA PHE A 214 -0.55 -9.28 12.99
C PHE A 214 -1.10 -8.40 14.10
N ALA A 215 -2.22 -8.78 14.72
CA ALA A 215 -2.80 -8.04 15.84
C ALA A 215 -1.93 -8.13 17.11
N ALA A 216 -1.26 -9.25 17.34
CA ALA A 216 -0.36 -9.40 18.48
C ALA A 216 0.98 -8.66 18.30
N VAL A 217 1.45 -8.52 17.05
CA VAL A 217 2.76 -7.89 16.75
C VAL A 217 2.66 -6.42 16.32
N LEU A 218 1.46 -5.93 15.99
CA LEU A 218 1.17 -4.52 15.77
C LEU A 218 0.61 -3.91 17.08
N PRO A 219 1.42 -3.18 17.87
CA PRO A 219 0.96 -2.54 19.09
C PRO A 219 0.01 -1.39 18.75
N ALA A 220 -0.84 -1.00 19.71
CA ALA A 220 -1.82 0.06 19.49
C ALA A 220 -1.15 1.42 19.21
N GLU A 221 -1.86 2.31 18.50
CA GLU A 221 -1.37 3.67 18.23
C GLU A 221 -0.96 4.38 19.53
N GLY A 222 0.28 4.89 19.58
CA GLY A 222 0.80 5.61 20.75
C GLY A 222 1.43 4.76 21.85
N GLU A 223 1.42 3.43 21.75
CA GLU A 223 2.15 2.57 22.71
C GLU A 223 3.67 2.65 22.54
N ILE A 224 4.16 3.12 21.39
CA ILE A 224 5.60 3.32 21.16
C ILE A 224 5.85 4.66 20.46
N LEU A 225 5.91 5.72 21.28
CA LEU A 225 6.62 6.96 21.01
C LEU A 225 7.16 7.50 22.35
N VAL A 226 8.37 7.09 22.74
CA VAL A 226 9.19 7.74 23.79
C VAL A 226 10.51 8.18 23.17
#